data_AF-A0A0F4YNB4-F1
#
_entry.id   AF-A0A0F4YNB4-F1
#
_cell.length_a   1.000
_cell.length_b   1.000
_cell.length_c   1.000
_cell.angle_alpha   90.00
_cell.angle_beta   90.00
_cell.angle_gamma   90.00
#
_symmetry.space_group_name_H-M   'P 1'
#
loop_
_entity.id
_entity.type
_entity.pdbx_description
1 polymer ?
#
loop_
_entity_poly.entity_id
_entity_poly.type
_entity_poly.pdbx_seq_one_letter_code
_entity_poly.pdbx_strand_id
1 'polypeptide(L)'
;MAPLSPAKALAKVQQLQKGQDGPNSHLAIIRISEPITSALDIAELKRSPSKRTSDASADALDNPTPASLEADLTHYKELFSKLRFSYLEQVTKEKFLRAIVGDPPLVVSHNENVELEAELAQVKQELKKRKEEVRIMVEEMEKTGRELARRYKNVQLQTTQLETLPEKIANLENTIASLRASQAANATVADPNNPSSSQNLPLPATLSLLAEREAELAALDRQLASLHNTLPRKTREAEAIERELGVLERRKGEALAQAREAKRKKREGESDGLEEMGRWYRGAEMSLKKLVDVEG
;
A
#
# COMPACT_ATOMS: atom_id res chain seq x y z
N MET A 1 28.51 6.04 2.41
CA MET A 1 28.49 4.90 3.35
C MET A 1 27.54 3.85 2.80
N ALA A 2 27.99 2.62 2.58
CA ALA A 2 27.12 1.57 2.06
C ALA A 2 26.00 1.23 3.08
N PRO A 3 24.76 1.01 2.65
CA PRO A 3 23.67 0.68 3.56
C PRO A 3 23.96 -0.66 4.24
N LEU A 4 24.04 -0.65 5.57
CA LEU A 4 24.16 -1.89 6.35
C LEU A 4 22.91 -2.74 6.12
N SER A 5 23.10 -4.03 5.84
CA SER A 5 22.02 -5.02 5.80
C SER A 5 21.24 -4.99 7.13
N PRO A 6 19.90 -5.06 7.09
CA PRO A 6 19.05 -4.96 8.29
C PRO A 6 19.40 -6.02 9.34
N ALA A 7 19.78 -7.22 8.93
CA ALA A 7 20.23 -8.29 9.82
C ALA A 7 21.55 -7.93 10.56
N LYS A 8 22.48 -7.26 9.88
CA LYS A 8 23.74 -6.77 10.50
C LYS A 8 23.49 -5.60 11.46
N ALA A 9 22.53 -4.74 11.15
CA ALA A 9 22.11 -3.67 12.05
C ALA A 9 21.49 -4.22 13.33
N LEU A 10 20.59 -5.21 13.20
CA LEU A 10 19.96 -5.90 14.33
C LEU A 10 20.99 -6.62 15.21
N ALA A 11 21.92 -7.36 14.61
CA ALA A 11 22.98 -8.04 15.34
C ALA A 11 23.87 -7.06 16.12
N LYS A 12 24.14 -5.87 15.56
CA LYS A 12 24.90 -4.81 16.23
C LYS A 12 24.12 -4.19 17.39
N VAL A 13 22.81 -3.96 17.22
CA VAL A 13 21.93 -3.50 18.31
C VAL A 13 21.86 -4.54 19.42
N GLN A 14 21.72 -5.83 19.09
CA GLN A 14 21.72 -6.93 20.06
C GLN A 14 23.08 -7.11 20.77
N GLN A 15 24.21 -6.83 20.11
CA GLN A 15 25.51 -6.82 20.75
C GLN A 15 25.68 -5.65 21.73
N LEU A 16 25.16 -4.47 21.38
CA LEU A 16 25.15 -3.31 22.27
C LEU A 16 24.21 -3.52 23.45
N GLN A 17 23.04 -4.10 23.21
CA GLN A 17 22.12 -4.56 24.24
C GLN A 17 22.78 -5.61 25.13
N LYS A 18 23.34 -6.70 24.61
CA LYS A 18 24.04 -7.71 25.45
C LYS A 18 25.25 -7.16 26.21
N GLY A 19 25.94 -6.14 25.68
CA GLY A 19 27.02 -5.43 26.37
C GLY A 19 26.53 -4.44 27.44
N GLN A 20 25.29 -3.97 27.33
CA GLN A 20 24.62 -3.10 28.31
C GLN A 20 23.71 -3.87 29.26
N ASP A 21 23.12 -5.00 28.89
CA ASP A 21 22.15 -5.83 29.62
C ASP A 21 22.84 -6.74 30.64
N GLY A 22 23.93 -6.27 31.25
CA GLY A 22 24.20 -6.71 32.60
C GLY A 22 22.98 -6.34 33.45
N PRO A 23 22.51 -7.20 34.38
CA PRO A 23 21.41 -6.88 35.27
C PRO A 23 21.68 -5.66 36.16
N ASN A 24 22.78 -4.94 35.97
CA ASN A 24 23.27 -3.78 36.71
C ASN A 24 23.16 -2.43 35.95
N SER A 25 22.79 -2.39 34.65
CA SER A 25 22.84 -1.13 33.87
C SER A 25 21.51 -0.37 33.75
N HIS A 26 20.38 -1.00 34.07
CA HIS A 26 19.14 -0.25 34.21
C HIS A 26 19.30 0.69 35.42
N LEU A 27 19.61 1.95 35.13
CA LEU A 27 19.57 3.09 36.03
C LEU A 27 18.11 3.33 36.45
N ALA A 28 17.53 2.37 37.17
CA ALA A 28 16.28 2.55 37.85
C ALA A 28 16.56 3.48 39.03
N ILE A 29 15.75 4.53 39.18
CA ILE A 29 15.80 5.49 40.30
C ILE A 29 15.92 4.74 41.64
N ILE A 30 15.25 3.59 41.74
CA ILE A 30 15.25 2.65 42.87
C ILE A 30 16.67 2.17 43.26
N ARG A 31 17.55 1.90 42.30
CA ARG A 31 18.94 1.48 42.57
C ARG A 31 19.87 2.63 42.90
N ILE A 32 19.58 3.81 42.37
CA ILE A 32 20.33 5.02 42.70
C ILE A 32 20.00 5.46 44.15
N SER A 33 18.79 5.16 44.63
CA SER A 33 18.39 5.40 46.03
C SER A 33 18.83 4.32 47.02
N GLU A 34 19.25 3.14 46.57
CA GLU A 34 19.66 2.01 47.43
C GLU A 34 20.79 2.37 48.42
N PRO A 35 21.86 3.10 48.04
CA PRO A 35 22.88 3.53 49.02
C PRO A 35 22.35 4.48 50.10
N ILE A 36 21.27 5.22 49.80
CA ILE A 36 20.64 6.16 50.74
C ILE A 36 19.82 5.38 51.77
N THR A 37 19.11 4.33 51.34
CA THR A 37 18.32 3.47 52.23
C THR A 37 19.23 2.54 53.06
N SER A 38 20.27 1.95 52.47
CA SER A 38 21.21 1.08 53.20
C SER A 38 22.03 1.83 54.28
N ALA A 39 22.28 3.13 54.10
CA ALA A 39 22.95 3.95 55.10
C ALA A 39 22.07 4.24 56.33
N LEU A 40 20.73 4.19 56.18
CA LEU A 40 19.77 4.37 57.27
C LEU A 40 19.64 3.10 58.13
N ASP A 41 19.80 1.91 57.54
CA ASP A 41 19.74 0.62 58.27
C ASP A 41 20.85 0.48 59.33
N ILE A 42 22.02 1.09 59.11
CA ILE A 42 23.12 1.06 60.08
C ILE A 42 22.79 1.89 61.34
N ALA A 43 21.90 2.88 61.23
CA ALA A 43 21.47 3.70 62.36
C ALA A 43 20.35 3.07 63.21
N GLU A 44 19.64 2.05 62.70
CA GLU A 44 18.49 1.41 63.37
C GLU A 44 18.78 0.08 64.07
N LEU A 45 20.05 -0.32 64.23
CA LEU A 45 20.45 -1.46 65.05
C LEU A 45 20.29 -1.17 66.56
N LYS A 46 19.04 -0.99 67.02
CA LYS A 46 18.53 -1.14 68.41
C LYS A 46 17.01 -0.83 68.50
N ARG A 47 16.16 -1.37 67.63
CA ARG A 47 14.71 -1.45 67.91
C ARG A 47 14.33 -2.85 68.38
N SER A 48 13.89 -2.93 69.64
CA SER A 48 13.33 -4.12 70.29
C SER A 48 12.09 -4.66 69.57
N PRO A 49 11.85 -6.00 69.55
CA PRO A 49 10.92 -6.68 68.65
C PRO A 49 9.43 -6.59 69.04
N SER A 50 9.04 -5.62 69.87
CA SER A 50 7.67 -5.54 70.39
C SER A 50 7.08 -4.14 70.23
N LYS A 51 7.01 -3.67 68.98
CA LYS A 51 6.12 -2.57 68.63
C LYS A 51 5.50 -2.90 67.29
N ARG A 52 4.20 -3.24 67.31
CA ARG A 52 3.36 -3.35 66.11
C ARG A 52 3.39 -1.99 65.41
N THR A 53 4.25 -1.83 64.42
CA THR A 53 4.27 -0.67 63.54
C THR A 53 3.31 -0.97 62.39
N SER A 54 2.06 -0.57 62.55
CA SER A 54 1.17 -0.33 61.41
C SER A 54 1.60 0.99 60.75
N ASP A 55 2.84 1.03 60.28
CA ASP A 55 3.43 2.16 59.59
C ASP A 55 3.69 1.70 58.15
N ALA A 56 2.92 2.24 57.21
CA ALA A 56 3.01 1.91 55.79
C ALA A 56 4.39 2.26 55.17
N SER A 57 5.23 2.97 55.93
CA SER A 57 6.61 3.35 55.58
C SER A 57 7.60 2.16 55.65
N ALA A 58 7.28 1.07 56.36
CA ALA A 58 8.16 -0.11 56.44
C ALA A 58 8.05 -1.01 55.19
N ASP A 59 6.88 -1.06 54.56
CA ASP A 59 6.60 -1.89 53.36
C ASP A 59 7.22 -1.29 52.07
N ALA A 60 7.47 0.02 52.09
CA ALA A 60 8.14 0.76 51.02
C ALA A 60 9.66 0.47 50.93
N LEU A 61 10.27 -0.02 52.03
CA LEU A 61 11.69 -0.38 52.09
C LEU A 61 11.97 -1.74 51.44
N ASP A 62 11.05 -2.70 51.57
CA ASP A 62 11.17 -4.05 51.02
C ASP A 62 10.79 -4.13 49.53
N ASN A 63 9.93 -3.22 49.03
CA ASN A 63 9.58 -3.12 47.59
C ASN A 63 9.40 -1.65 47.16
N PRO A 64 10.50 -0.96 46.78
CA PRO A 64 10.41 0.45 46.41
C PRO A 64 9.67 0.60 45.08
N THR A 65 8.53 1.28 45.09
CA THR A 65 7.84 1.73 43.87
C THR A 65 8.06 3.23 43.69
N PRO A 66 8.02 3.77 42.46
CA PRO A 66 8.21 5.21 42.25
C PRO A 66 7.25 6.09 43.05
N ALA A 67 6.02 5.61 43.28
CA ALA A 67 5.02 6.30 44.08
C ALA A 67 5.31 6.23 45.59
N SER A 68 5.87 5.13 46.10
CA SER A 68 6.28 5.04 47.51
C SER A 68 7.48 5.95 47.80
N LEU A 69 8.45 6.03 46.89
CA LEU A 69 9.61 6.92 47.02
C LEU A 69 9.19 8.41 47.09
N GLU A 70 8.19 8.82 46.31
CA GLU A 70 7.67 10.19 46.37
C GLU A 70 6.99 10.50 47.72
N ALA A 71 6.21 9.55 48.25
CA ALA A 71 5.60 9.67 49.57
C ALA A 71 6.67 9.75 50.69
N ASP A 72 7.73 8.94 50.60
CA ASP A 72 8.84 8.98 51.58
C ASP A 72 9.58 10.32 51.52
N LEU A 73 9.86 10.83 50.32
CA LEU A 73 10.52 12.14 50.17
C LEU A 73 9.68 13.29 50.75
N THR A 74 8.35 13.23 50.66
CA THR A 74 7.48 14.24 51.30
C THR A 74 7.49 14.08 52.81
N HIS A 75 7.37 12.85 53.32
CA HIS A 75 7.46 12.56 54.75
C HIS A 75 8.78 13.04 55.37
N TYR A 76 9.92 12.73 54.75
CA TYR A 76 11.23 13.15 55.24
C TYR A 76 11.41 14.68 55.19
N LYS A 77 10.92 15.36 54.15
CA LYS A 77 10.93 16.83 54.10
C LYS A 77 10.19 17.44 55.29
N GLU A 78 9.02 16.89 55.63
CA GLU A 78 8.26 17.34 56.79
C GLU A 78 8.99 17.04 58.10
N LEU A 79 9.50 15.81 58.28
CA LEU A 79 10.23 15.40 59.47
C LEU A 79 11.48 16.27 59.69
N PHE A 80 12.31 16.46 58.67
CA PHE A 80 13.51 17.29 58.76
C PHE A 80 13.18 18.77 58.97
N SER A 81 12.08 19.28 58.41
CA SER A 81 11.65 20.66 58.70
C SER A 81 11.25 20.84 60.17
N LYS A 82 10.52 19.88 60.75
CA LYS A 82 10.15 19.86 62.18
C LYS A 82 11.38 19.72 63.08
N LEU A 83 12.28 18.80 62.74
CA LEU A 83 13.51 18.57 63.50
C LEU A 83 14.43 19.79 63.46
N ARG A 84 14.58 20.42 62.29
CA ARG A 84 15.35 21.66 62.13
C ARG A 84 14.77 22.78 62.99
N PHE A 85 13.45 22.94 63.02
CA PHE A 85 12.79 23.95 63.85
C PHE A 85 13.04 23.70 65.33
N SER A 86 12.78 22.47 65.80
CA SER A 86 13.00 22.06 67.20
C SER A 86 14.46 22.25 67.64
N TYR A 87 15.41 21.84 66.79
CA TYR A 87 16.84 22.01 67.06
C TYR A 87 17.24 23.49 67.14
N LEU A 88 16.81 24.32 66.19
CA LEU A 88 17.07 25.76 66.23
C LEU A 88 16.49 26.40 67.49
N GLU A 89 15.27 26.04 67.86
CA GLU A 89 14.62 26.52 69.08
C GLU A 89 15.40 26.09 70.34
N GLN A 90 15.83 24.83 70.40
CA GLN A 90 16.59 24.32 71.55
C GLN A 90 17.96 24.99 71.67
N VAL A 91 18.72 25.08 70.57
CA VAL A 91 20.05 25.71 70.57
C VAL A 91 19.96 27.20 70.88
N THR A 92 18.94 27.90 70.39
CA THR A 92 18.74 29.32 70.71
C THR A 92 18.36 29.51 72.17
N LYS A 93 17.48 28.67 72.74
CA LYS A 93 17.16 28.67 74.16
C LYS A 93 18.39 28.38 75.02
N GLU A 94 19.18 27.38 74.68
CA GLU A 94 20.41 27.04 75.39
C GLU A 94 21.44 28.18 75.32
N LYS A 95 21.68 28.72 74.12
CA LYS A 95 22.61 29.84 73.92
C LYS A 95 22.18 31.08 74.70
N PHE A 96 20.89 31.38 74.74
CA PHE A 96 20.33 32.48 75.51
C PHE A 96 20.54 32.28 77.02
N LEU A 97 20.21 31.09 77.54
CA LEU A 97 20.43 30.77 78.96
C LEU A 97 21.92 30.83 79.33
N ARG A 98 22.81 30.29 78.48
CA ARG A 98 24.26 30.35 78.69
C ARG A 98 24.78 31.79 78.63
N ALA A 99 24.23 32.64 77.77
CA ALA A 99 24.64 34.05 77.67
C ALA A 99 24.26 34.87 78.91
N ILE A 100 23.13 34.56 79.55
CA ILE A 100 22.65 35.25 80.77
C ILE A 100 23.30 34.69 82.04
N VAL A 101 23.52 33.37 82.11
CA VAL A 101 24.04 32.67 83.29
C VAL A 101 25.57 32.55 83.28
N GLY A 102 26.22 32.75 82.12
CA GLY A 102 27.68 32.73 82.00
C GLY A 102 28.35 33.88 82.74
N ASP A 103 29.52 33.61 83.32
CA ASP A 103 30.34 34.60 84.02
C ASP A 103 31.65 34.82 83.24
N PRO A 104 31.88 35.98 82.59
CA PRO A 104 31.03 37.18 82.57
C PRO A 104 29.85 37.09 81.57
N PRO A 105 28.75 37.82 81.81
CA PRO A 105 27.58 37.81 80.94
C PRO A 105 27.91 38.38 79.57
N LEU A 106 27.45 37.70 78.52
CA LEU A 106 27.78 38.07 77.15
C LEU A 106 26.85 39.21 76.69
N VAL A 107 27.35 40.45 76.75
CA VAL A 107 26.64 41.64 76.24
C VAL A 107 27.10 41.92 74.82
N VAL A 108 26.29 41.54 73.83
CA VAL A 108 26.59 41.85 72.43
C VAL A 108 26.49 43.35 72.21
N SER A 109 27.58 43.97 71.74
CA SER A 109 27.58 45.41 71.47
C SER A 109 26.79 45.74 70.20
N HIS A 110 26.30 46.99 70.08
CA HIS A 110 25.58 47.41 68.87
C HIS A 110 26.46 47.30 67.61
N ASN A 111 27.76 47.56 67.74
CA ASN A 111 28.71 47.47 66.64
C ASN A 111 28.89 46.02 66.15
N GLU A 112 29.02 45.05 67.07
CA GLU A 112 29.06 43.62 66.73
C GLU A 112 27.78 43.16 66.01
N ASN A 113 26.62 43.66 66.41
CA ASN A 113 25.37 43.36 65.72
C ASN A 113 25.36 43.90 64.28
N VAL A 114 25.85 45.12 64.06
CA VAL A 114 25.93 45.71 62.71
C VAL A 114 26.91 44.94 61.82
N GLU A 115 28.05 44.50 62.36
CA GLU A 115 29.02 43.66 61.64
C GLU A 115 28.42 42.29 61.26
N LEU A 116 27.75 41.62 62.22
CA LEU A 116 27.07 40.34 61.98
C LEU A 116 25.91 40.48 60.98
N GLU A 117 25.17 41.59 61.00
CA GLU A 117 24.12 41.87 60.01
C GLU A 117 24.69 42.04 58.61
N ALA A 118 25.85 42.69 58.47
CA ALA A 118 26.53 42.85 57.20
C ALA A 118 27.04 41.50 56.65
N GLU A 119 27.66 40.66 57.49
CA GLU A 119 28.08 39.31 57.12
C GLU A 119 26.88 38.43 56.74
N LEU A 120 25.80 38.47 57.51
CA LEU A 120 24.57 37.73 57.20
C LEU A 120 23.96 38.19 55.87
N ALA A 121 24.01 39.48 55.55
CA ALA A 121 23.54 40.00 54.28
C ALA A 121 24.34 39.42 53.10
N GLN A 122 25.67 39.37 53.21
CA GLN A 122 26.55 38.78 52.20
C GLN A 122 26.27 37.28 52.02
N VAL A 123 26.27 36.51 53.11
CA VAL A 123 26.00 35.06 53.08
C VAL A 123 24.59 34.77 52.54
N LYS A 124 23.60 35.60 52.88
CA LYS A 124 22.23 35.46 52.35
C LYS A 124 22.16 35.74 50.85
N GLN A 125 22.93 36.70 50.34
CA GLN A 125 23.03 36.96 48.91
C GLN A 125 23.69 35.80 48.17
N GLU A 126 24.80 35.26 48.69
CA GLU A 126 25.44 34.07 48.13
C GLU A 126 24.51 32.85 48.12
N LEU A 127 23.80 32.61 49.22
CA LEU A 127 22.83 31.52 49.33
C LEU A 127 21.71 31.66 48.30
N LYS A 128 21.21 32.89 48.08
CA LYS A 128 20.20 33.15 47.03
C LYS A 128 20.75 32.84 45.64
N LYS A 129 21.99 33.26 45.34
CA LYS A 129 22.64 32.98 44.06
C LYS A 129 22.80 31.47 43.83
N ARG A 130 23.34 30.74 44.81
CA ARG A 130 23.51 29.29 44.71
C ARG A 130 22.17 28.55 44.60
N LYS A 131 21.12 29.00 45.29
CA LYS A 131 19.77 28.44 45.14
C LYS A 131 19.20 28.61 43.74
N GLU A 132 19.45 29.77 43.13
CA GLU A 132 19.04 30.03 41.75
C GLU A 132 19.81 29.15 40.76
N GLU A 133 21.13 29.03 40.92
CA GLU A 133 21.98 28.14 40.10
C GLU A 133 21.51 26.68 40.18
N VAL A 134 21.23 26.18 41.39
CA VAL A 134 20.68 24.83 41.59
C VAL A 134 19.30 24.68 40.96
N ARG A 135 18.43 25.69 41.07
CA ARG A 135 17.09 25.66 40.45
C ARG A 135 17.21 25.51 38.93
N ILE A 136 18.05 26.32 38.28
CA ILE A 136 18.28 26.27 36.84
C ILE A 136 18.83 24.89 36.43
N MET A 137 19.83 24.39 37.16
CA MET A 137 20.42 23.08 36.89
C MET A 137 19.40 21.94 37.00
N VAL A 138 18.51 21.99 37.99
CA VAL A 138 17.42 21.01 38.15
C VAL A 138 16.44 21.10 36.98
N GLU A 139 16.05 22.30 36.55
CA GLU A 139 15.17 22.47 35.38
C GLU A 139 15.78 21.92 34.09
N GLU A 140 17.07 22.15 33.87
CA GLU A 140 17.83 21.60 32.73
C GLU A 140 17.94 20.07 32.81
N MET A 141 18.23 19.53 33.99
CA MET A 141 18.27 18.08 34.23
C MET A 141 16.91 17.43 33.97
N GLU A 142 15.81 18.05 34.38
CA GLU A 142 14.48 17.52 34.07
C GLU A 142 14.14 17.60 32.58
N LYS A 143 14.51 18.69 31.89
CA LYS A 143 14.29 18.83 30.44
C LYS A 143 15.05 17.75 29.68
N THR A 144 16.34 17.58 29.98
CA THR A 144 17.19 16.56 29.37
C THR A 144 16.72 15.15 29.72
N GLY A 145 16.28 14.90 30.96
CA GLY A 145 15.67 13.64 31.38
C GLY A 145 14.40 13.30 30.61
N ARG A 146 13.49 14.27 30.44
CA ARG A 146 12.26 14.11 29.65
C ARG A 146 12.56 13.84 28.17
N GLU A 147 13.54 14.53 27.59
CA GLU A 147 13.96 14.32 26.21
C GLU A 147 14.59 12.93 26.02
N LEU A 148 15.49 12.53 26.93
CA LEU A 148 16.12 11.21 26.91
C LEU A 148 15.07 10.09 27.00
N ALA A 149 14.08 10.23 27.88
CA ALA A 149 13.00 9.26 28.00
C ALA A 149 12.18 9.13 26.70
N ARG A 150 11.92 10.24 25.99
CA ARG A 150 11.25 10.22 24.67
C ARG A 150 12.11 9.53 23.61
N ARG A 151 13.39 9.87 23.54
CA ARG A 151 14.35 9.26 22.61
C ARG A 151 14.49 7.76 22.85
N TYR A 152 14.57 7.34 24.12
CA TYR A 152 14.64 5.94 24.51
C TYR A 152 13.39 5.16 24.07
N LYS A 153 12.19 5.70 24.32
CA LYS A 153 10.93 5.09 23.84
C LYS A 153 10.90 4.94 22.31
N ASN A 154 11.37 5.95 21.58
CA ASN A 154 11.42 5.89 20.12
C ASN A 154 12.40 4.82 19.62
N VAL A 155 13.59 4.72 20.23
CA VAL A 155 14.57 3.68 19.91
C VAL A 155 13.99 2.30 20.22
N GLN A 156 13.33 2.13 21.36
CA GLN A 156 12.70 0.86 21.72
C GLN A 156 11.63 0.45 20.70
N LEU A 157 10.80 1.38 20.23
CA LEU A 157 9.82 1.14 19.17
C LEU A 157 10.49 0.78 17.84
N GLN A 158 11.55 1.48 17.46
CA GLN A 158 12.30 1.15 16.25
C GLN A 158 12.96 -0.23 16.35
N THR A 159 13.50 -0.60 17.51
CA THR A 159 14.10 -1.92 17.73
C THR A 159 13.07 -3.03 17.55
N THR A 160 11.86 -2.91 18.12
CA THR A 160 10.81 -3.91 17.91
C THR A 160 10.34 -3.97 16.45
N GLN A 161 10.29 -2.84 15.74
CA GLN A 161 10.02 -2.84 14.31
C GLN A 161 11.12 -3.58 13.52
N LEU A 162 12.39 -3.32 13.84
CA LEU A 162 13.54 -4.00 13.24
C LEU A 162 13.51 -5.51 13.50
N GLU A 163 13.07 -5.96 14.68
CA GLU A 163 12.88 -7.38 14.99
C GLU A 163 11.89 -8.07 14.05
N THR A 164 10.81 -7.38 13.64
CA THR A 164 9.82 -7.97 12.72
C THR A 164 10.21 -7.91 11.23
N LEU A 165 11.20 -7.10 10.86
CA LEU A 165 11.55 -6.89 9.44
C LEU A 165 12.19 -8.11 8.77
N PRO A 166 13.14 -8.85 9.38
CA PRO A 166 13.76 -10.02 8.78
C PRO A 166 12.75 -11.10 8.37
N GLU A 167 11.76 -11.38 9.22
CA GLU A 167 10.71 -12.35 8.91
C GLU A 167 9.86 -11.89 7.71
N LYS A 168 9.49 -10.61 7.67
CA LYS A 168 8.76 -10.03 6.53
C LYS A 168 9.57 -10.11 5.24
N ILE A 169 10.89 -9.84 5.31
CA ILE A 169 11.78 -9.94 4.15
C ILE A 169 11.86 -11.39 3.67
N ALA A 170 12.07 -12.35 4.58
CA ALA A 170 12.11 -13.77 4.21
C ALA A 170 10.78 -14.24 3.58
N ASN A 171 9.64 -13.79 4.12
CA ASN A 171 8.33 -14.09 3.55
C ASN A 171 8.18 -13.50 2.14
N LEU A 172 8.61 -12.26 1.92
CA LEU A 172 8.59 -11.63 0.59
C LEU A 172 9.55 -12.30 -0.40
N GLU A 173 10.72 -12.73 0.04
CA GLU A 173 11.67 -13.48 -0.79
C GLU A 173 11.07 -14.84 -1.20
N ASN A 174 10.40 -15.53 -0.28
CA ASN A 174 9.70 -16.77 -0.56
C ASN A 174 8.53 -16.59 -1.53
N THR A 175 7.74 -15.51 -1.40
CA THR A 175 6.65 -15.22 -2.35
C THR A 175 7.17 -14.82 -3.73
N ILE A 176 8.29 -14.08 -3.80
CA ILE A 176 8.94 -13.78 -5.08
C ILE A 176 9.46 -15.07 -5.72
N ALA A 177 10.08 -15.96 -4.95
CA ALA A 177 10.57 -17.24 -5.45
C ALA A 177 9.41 -18.12 -5.96
N SER A 178 8.29 -18.19 -5.23
CA SER A 178 7.11 -18.95 -5.66
C SER A 178 6.47 -18.37 -6.91
N LEU A 179 6.30 -17.04 -6.99
CA LEU A 179 5.76 -16.37 -8.17
C LEU A 179 6.66 -16.58 -9.40
N ARG A 180 7.99 -16.50 -9.23
CA ARG A 180 8.94 -16.79 -10.32
C ARG A 180 8.87 -18.26 -10.74
N ALA A 181 8.74 -19.19 -9.81
CA ALA A 181 8.56 -20.61 -10.11
C ALA A 181 7.24 -20.87 -10.85
N SER A 182 6.13 -20.25 -10.42
CA SER A 182 4.84 -20.31 -11.11
C SER A 182 4.91 -19.68 -12.50
N GLN A 183 5.61 -18.57 -12.66
CA GLN A 183 5.83 -17.93 -13.96
C GLN A 183 6.69 -18.83 -14.87
N ALA A 184 7.75 -19.43 -14.36
CA ALA A 184 8.58 -20.37 -15.12
C ALA A 184 7.80 -21.63 -15.50
N ALA A 185 7.00 -22.19 -14.60
CA ALA A 185 6.12 -23.33 -14.89
C ALA A 185 5.10 -22.98 -15.99
N ASN A 186 4.45 -21.82 -15.89
CA ASN A 186 3.53 -21.32 -16.91
C ASN A 186 4.22 -21.02 -18.25
N ALA A 187 5.50 -20.60 -18.25
CA ALA A 187 6.28 -20.41 -19.46
C ALA A 187 6.71 -21.75 -20.10
N THR A 188 6.96 -22.79 -19.31
CA THR A 188 7.29 -24.14 -19.84
C THR A 188 6.08 -24.90 -20.37
N VAL A 189 4.86 -24.57 -19.93
CA VAL A 189 3.58 -25.09 -20.46
C VAL A 189 3.05 -24.13 -21.54
N ALA A 190 3.94 -23.47 -22.29
CA ALA A 190 3.58 -22.77 -23.51
C ALA A 190 3.27 -23.80 -24.61
N ASP A 191 2.11 -24.45 -24.49
CA ASP A 191 1.55 -25.26 -25.57
C ASP A 191 1.18 -24.32 -26.73
N PRO A 192 1.78 -24.48 -27.93
CA PRO A 192 1.47 -23.65 -29.09
C PRO A 192 0.00 -23.74 -29.53
N ASN A 193 -0.77 -24.72 -29.06
CA ASN A 193 -2.20 -24.88 -29.36
C ASN A 193 -3.15 -24.21 -28.35
N ASN A 194 -2.66 -23.64 -27.25
CA ASN A 194 -3.51 -23.01 -26.24
C ASN A 194 -3.52 -21.47 -26.39
N PRO A 195 -4.67 -20.82 -26.66
CA PRO A 195 -4.74 -19.37 -26.84
C PRO A 195 -4.28 -18.57 -25.61
N SER A 196 -4.35 -19.16 -24.41
CA SER A 196 -3.84 -18.55 -23.16
C SER A 196 -2.31 -18.45 -23.11
N SER A 197 -1.59 -19.20 -23.95
CA SER A 197 -0.13 -19.14 -24.06
C SER A 197 0.37 -17.80 -24.62
N SER A 198 -0.42 -17.18 -25.51
CA SER A 198 -0.12 -15.85 -26.07
C SER A 198 -0.14 -14.72 -25.04
N GLN A 199 -0.79 -14.92 -23.89
CA GLN A 199 -0.87 -13.94 -22.80
C GLN A 199 0.36 -13.93 -21.89
N ASN A 200 1.22 -14.96 -21.98
CA ASN A 200 2.44 -15.10 -21.19
C ASN A 200 3.71 -14.75 -21.97
N LEU A 201 3.57 -14.19 -23.17
CA LEU A 201 4.71 -13.79 -24.00
C LEU A 201 5.41 -12.55 -23.40
N PRO A 202 6.75 -12.47 -23.49
CA PRO A 202 7.46 -11.26 -23.12
C PRO A 202 7.06 -10.11 -24.04
N LEU A 203 7.11 -8.87 -23.54
CA LEU A 203 6.66 -7.66 -24.25
C LEU A 203 7.17 -7.52 -25.70
N PRO A 204 8.43 -7.85 -26.04
CA PRO A 204 8.87 -7.80 -27.43
C PRO A 204 8.14 -8.80 -28.34
N ALA A 205 7.84 -9.99 -27.83
CA ALA A 205 7.15 -11.04 -28.57
C ALA A 205 5.63 -10.76 -28.73
N THR A 206 5.01 -10.06 -27.77
CA THR A 206 3.62 -9.60 -27.94
C THR A 206 3.52 -8.50 -28.98
N LEU A 207 4.49 -7.58 -29.03
CA LEU A 207 4.53 -6.53 -30.05
C LEU A 207 4.74 -7.10 -31.46
N SER A 208 5.58 -8.11 -31.63
CA SER A 208 5.75 -8.77 -32.94
C SER A 208 4.49 -9.50 -33.37
N LEU A 209 3.86 -10.26 -32.46
CA LEU A 209 2.61 -10.96 -32.74
C LEU A 209 1.49 -9.98 -33.10
N LEU A 210 1.40 -8.85 -32.39
CA LEU A 210 0.42 -7.80 -32.67
C LEU A 210 0.63 -7.21 -34.07
N ALA A 211 1.87 -6.90 -34.44
CA ALA A 211 2.19 -6.41 -35.78
C ALA A 211 1.84 -7.42 -36.89
N GLU A 212 2.07 -8.72 -36.67
CA GLU A 212 1.65 -9.79 -37.58
C GLU A 212 0.13 -9.83 -37.75
N ARG A 213 -0.62 -9.79 -36.64
CA ARG A 213 -2.10 -9.81 -36.69
C ARG A 213 -2.69 -8.54 -37.31
N GLU A 214 -2.10 -7.38 -37.05
CA GLU A 214 -2.49 -6.13 -37.72
C GLU A 214 -2.23 -6.20 -39.24
N ALA A 215 -1.12 -6.81 -39.66
CA ALA A 215 -0.83 -7.02 -41.07
C ALA A 215 -1.81 -8.01 -41.73
N GLU A 216 -2.18 -9.10 -41.04
CA GLU A 216 -3.21 -10.05 -41.47
C GLU A 216 -4.59 -9.39 -41.60
N LEU A 217 -5.00 -8.60 -40.61
CA LEU A 217 -6.26 -7.83 -40.65
C LEU A 217 -6.27 -6.85 -41.81
N ALA A 218 -5.18 -6.09 -42.00
CA ALA A 218 -5.07 -5.17 -43.13
C ALA A 218 -5.08 -5.89 -44.50
N ALA A 219 -4.57 -7.13 -44.58
CA ALA A 219 -4.66 -7.94 -45.79
C ALA A 219 -6.09 -8.42 -46.05
N LEU A 220 -6.79 -8.89 -45.02
CA LEU A 220 -8.20 -9.29 -45.10
C LEU A 220 -9.11 -8.11 -45.47
N ASP A 221 -8.88 -6.92 -44.90
CA ASP A 221 -9.63 -5.72 -45.24
C ASP A 221 -9.44 -5.32 -46.71
N ARG A 222 -8.21 -5.44 -47.24
CA ARG A 222 -7.97 -5.23 -48.68
C ARG A 222 -8.69 -6.26 -49.55
N GLN A 223 -8.71 -7.53 -49.14
CA GLN A 223 -9.45 -8.58 -49.84
C GLN A 223 -10.96 -8.30 -49.82
N LEU A 224 -11.52 -7.95 -48.66
CA LEU A 224 -12.92 -7.58 -48.51
C LEU A 224 -13.27 -6.36 -49.38
N ALA A 225 -12.45 -5.32 -49.38
CA ALA A 225 -12.65 -4.16 -50.25
C ALA A 225 -12.63 -4.53 -51.74
N SER A 226 -11.71 -5.41 -52.16
CA SER A 226 -11.64 -5.90 -53.54
C SER A 226 -12.86 -6.73 -53.94
N LEU A 227 -13.36 -7.58 -53.04
CA LEU A 227 -14.56 -8.37 -53.25
C LEU A 227 -15.79 -7.47 -53.29
N HIS A 228 -15.88 -6.48 -52.40
CA HIS A 228 -16.97 -5.52 -52.37
C HIS A 228 -17.06 -4.69 -53.65
N ASN A 229 -15.91 -4.38 -54.29
CA ASN A 229 -15.88 -3.69 -55.59
C ASN A 229 -16.22 -4.60 -56.78
N THR A 230 -15.89 -5.89 -56.72
CA THR A 230 -16.15 -6.83 -57.83
C THR A 230 -17.56 -7.41 -57.80
N LEU A 231 -18.18 -7.54 -56.63
CA LEU A 231 -19.54 -8.03 -56.43
C LEU A 231 -20.62 -7.24 -57.20
N PRO A 232 -20.67 -5.89 -57.19
CA PRO A 232 -21.67 -5.13 -57.97
C PRO A 232 -21.48 -5.28 -59.49
N ARG A 233 -20.24 -5.51 -59.96
CA ARG A 233 -20.00 -5.76 -61.38
C ARG A 233 -20.47 -7.16 -61.78
N LYS A 234 -20.15 -8.18 -60.96
CA LYS A 234 -20.56 -9.57 -61.22
C LYS A 234 -22.07 -9.77 -61.10
N THR A 235 -22.73 -9.06 -60.18
CA THR A 235 -24.20 -9.04 -60.10
C THR A 235 -24.83 -8.41 -61.34
N ARG A 236 -24.31 -7.28 -61.84
CA ARG A 236 -24.78 -6.69 -63.11
C ARG A 236 -24.56 -7.61 -64.32
N GLU A 237 -23.41 -8.27 -64.38
CA GLU A 237 -23.10 -9.26 -65.43
C GLU A 237 -24.08 -10.46 -65.35
N ALA A 238 -24.37 -10.97 -64.15
CA ALA A 238 -25.35 -12.04 -63.94
C ALA A 238 -26.76 -11.61 -64.35
N GLU A 239 -27.23 -10.45 -63.90
CA GLU A 239 -28.54 -9.91 -64.30
C GLU A 239 -28.64 -9.67 -65.82
N ALA A 240 -27.54 -9.29 -66.49
CA ALA A 240 -27.54 -9.12 -67.94
C ALA A 240 -27.73 -10.46 -68.66
N ILE A 241 -27.00 -11.50 -68.23
CA ILE A 241 -27.14 -12.85 -68.76
C ILE A 241 -28.53 -13.41 -68.47
N GLU A 242 -29.11 -13.16 -67.29
CA GLU A 242 -30.49 -13.54 -66.97
C GLU A 242 -31.51 -12.87 -67.90
N ARG A 243 -31.33 -11.59 -68.24
CA ARG A 243 -32.18 -10.88 -69.21
C ARG A 243 -32.04 -11.49 -70.61
N GLU A 244 -30.82 -11.80 -71.05
CA GLU A 244 -30.57 -12.46 -72.34
C GLU A 244 -31.20 -13.86 -72.40
N LEU A 245 -31.04 -14.65 -71.34
CA LEU A 245 -31.71 -15.94 -71.19
C LEU A 245 -33.23 -15.79 -71.29
N GLY A 246 -33.83 -14.81 -70.59
CA GLY A 246 -35.27 -14.57 -70.67
C GLY A 246 -35.76 -14.19 -72.08
N VAL A 247 -34.94 -13.49 -72.88
CA VAL A 247 -35.27 -13.22 -74.30
C VAL A 247 -35.15 -14.47 -75.15
N LEU A 248 -34.09 -15.28 -74.95
CA LEU A 248 -33.91 -16.54 -75.65
C LEU A 248 -35.00 -17.57 -75.32
N GLU A 249 -35.44 -17.62 -74.07
CA GLU A 249 -36.56 -18.45 -73.62
C GLU A 249 -37.88 -18.02 -74.27
N ARG A 250 -38.14 -16.71 -74.36
CA ARG A 250 -39.29 -16.18 -75.10
C ARG A 250 -39.25 -16.54 -76.59
N ARG A 251 -38.11 -16.32 -77.25
CA ARG A 251 -37.90 -16.72 -78.66
C ARG A 251 -38.08 -18.21 -78.87
N LYS A 252 -37.57 -19.04 -77.95
CA LYS A 252 -37.78 -20.50 -77.95
C LYS A 252 -39.25 -20.84 -77.80
N GLY A 253 -39.96 -20.16 -76.88
CA GLY A 253 -41.40 -20.33 -76.68
C GLY A 253 -42.21 -19.98 -77.92
N GLU A 254 -41.93 -18.83 -78.55
CA GLU A 254 -42.52 -18.38 -79.81
C GLU A 254 -42.25 -19.35 -80.96
N ALA A 255 -41.00 -19.79 -81.14
CA ALA A 255 -40.64 -20.77 -82.17
C ALA A 255 -41.33 -22.12 -81.96
N LEU A 256 -41.45 -22.59 -80.70
CA LEU A 256 -42.20 -23.80 -80.37
C LEU A 256 -43.70 -23.62 -80.62
N ALA A 257 -44.27 -22.44 -80.33
CA ALA A 257 -45.66 -22.13 -80.63
C ALA A 257 -45.91 -22.11 -82.14
N GLN A 258 -45.07 -21.40 -82.91
CA GLN A 258 -45.11 -21.39 -84.37
C GLN A 258 -44.97 -22.80 -84.97
N ALA A 259 -44.05 -23.62 -84.46
CA ALA A 259 -43.91 -25.01 -84.91
C ALA A 259 -45.13 -25.88 -84.57
N ARG A 260 -45.75 -25.68 -83.40
CA ARG A 260 -46.99 -26.36 -83.01
C ARG A 260 -48.17 -25.91 -83.86
N GLU A 261 -48.30 -24.62 -84.15
CA GLU A 261 -49.33 -24.06 -85.03
C GLU A 261 -49.15 -24.52 -86.47
N ALA A 262 -47.94 -24.51 -87.01
CA ALA A 262 -47.65 -25.07 -88.33
C ALA A 262 -47.98 -26.57 -88.40
N LYS A 263 -47.66 -27.33 -87.34
CA LYS A 263 -48.06 -28.74 -87.23
C LYS A 263 -49.58 -28.91 -87.09
N ARG A 264 -50.27 -27.98 -86.42
CA ARG A 264 -51.73 -27.97 -86.30
C ARG A 264 -52.38 -27.66 -87.65
N LYS A 265 -51.96 -26.60 -88.34
CA LYS A 265 -52.39 -26.26 -89.72
C LYS A 265 -52.16 -27.39 -90.71
N LYS A 266 -51.00 -28.08 -90.63
CA LYS A 266 -50.73 -29.30 -91.43
C LYS A 266 -51.68 -30.47 -91.11
N ARG A 267 -52.17 -30.57 -89.87
CA ARG A 267 -53.13 -31.62 -89.45
C ARG A 267 -54.59 -31.24 -89.73
N GLU A 268 -54.91 -29.96 -89.65
CA GLU A 268 -56.25 -29.39 -89.91
C GLU A 268 -56.53 -29.23 -91.41
N GLY A 269 -55.52 -29.44 -92.29
CA GLY A 269 -55.73 -29.52 -93.73
C GLY A 269 -56.10 -28.18 -94.39
N GLU A 270 -55.70 -27.07 -93.78
CA GLU A 270 -55.84 -25.74 -94.37
C GLU A 270 -54.84 -25.63 -95.52
N SER A 271 -55.33 -25.87 -96.74
CA SER A 271 -54.61 -25.73 -98.00
C SER A 271 -53.90 -24.38 -98.01
N ASP A 272 -52.58 -24.39 -98.17
CA ASP A 272 -51.80 -23.18 -98.42
C ASP A 272 -52.53 -22.38 -99.50
N GLY A 273 -52.80 -21.09 -99.28
CA GLY A 273 -53.58 -20.28 -100.23
C GLY A 273 -53.02 -20.32 -101.65
N LEU A 274 -51.74 -20.74 -101.80
CA LEU A 274 -51.12 -21.09 -103.07
C LEU A 274 -51.77 -22.26 -103.81
N GLU A 275 -52.23 -23.32 -103.14
CA GLU A 275 -52.90 -24.45 -103.79
C GLU A 275 -54.33 -24.07 -104.23
N GLU A 276 -55.05 -23.26 -103.45
CA GLU A 276 -56.36 -22.73 -103.84
C GLU A 276 -56.24 -21.75 -105.01
N MET A 277 -55.27 -20.83 -104.97
CA MET A 277 -54.95 -19.96 -106.10
C MET A 277 -54.51 -20.75 -107.32
N GLY A 278 -53.71 -21.82 -107.14
CA GLY A 278 -53.30 -22.72 -108.22
C GLY A 278 -54.48 -23.46 -108.86
N ARG A 279 -55.46 -23.90 -108.07
CA ARG A 279 -56.71 -24.49 -108.57
C ARG A 279 -57.58 -23.46 -109.27
N TRP A 280 -57.66 -22.23 -108.75
CA TRP A 280 -58.39 -21.13 -109.37
C TRP A 280 -57.77 -20.73 -110.72
N TYR A 281 -56.44 -20.59 -110.79
CA TYR A 281 -55.72 -20.32 -112.05
C TYR A 281 -55.88 -21.46 -113.07
N ARG A 282 -55.85 -22.73 -112.66
CA ARG A 282 -56.16 -23.86 -113.56
C ARG A 282 -57.62 -23.89 -113.99
N GLY A 283 -58.55 -23.51 -113.12
CA GLY A 283 -59.97 -23.37 -113.45
C GLY A 283 -60.22 -22.25 -114.44
N ALA A 284 -59.55 -21.10 -114.24
CA ALA A 284 -59.55 -19.98 -115.17
C ALA A 284 -58.94 -20.39 -116.53
N GLU A 285 -57.81 -21.10 -116.53
CA GLU A 285 -57.18 -21.65 -117.74
C GLU A 285 -58.12 -22.61 -118.48
N MET A 286 -58.79 -23.52 -117.77
CA MET A 286 -59.76 -24.47 -118.34
C MET A 286 -61.01 -23.75 -118.88
N SER A 287 -61.47 -22.69 -118.22
CA SER A 287 -62.60 -21.89 -118.71
C SER A 287 -62.24 -21.10 -119.95
N LEU A 288 -61.03 -20.54 -120.02
CA LEU A 288 -60.48 -19.89 -121.21
C LEU A 288 -60.30 -20.89 -122.36
N LYS A 289 -59.79 -22.10 -122.09
CA LYS A 289 -59.69 -23.20 -123.07
C LYS A 289 -61.06 -23.68 -123.60
N LYS A 290 -62.15 -23.56 -122.84
CA LYS A 290 -63.51 -23.90 -123.30
C LYS A 290 -64.21 -22.78 -124.07
N LEU A 291 -63.79 -21.53 -123.88
CA LEU A 291 -64.37 -20.35 -124.54
C LEU A 291 -63.69 -20.04 -125.87
N VAL A 292 -62.49 -20.60 -126.07
CA VAL A 292 -61.70 -20.52 -127.29
C VAL A 292 -61.58 -21.96 -127.81
N ASP A 293 -62.49 -22.38 -128.68
CA ASP A 293 -62.54 -23.70 -129.32
C ASP A 293 -61.24 -23.93 -130.14
N VAL A 294 -60.19 -24.38 -129.45
CA VAL A 294 -58.89 -24.74 -130.03
C VAL A 294 -58.52 -26.11 -129.51
N GLU A 295 -58.64 -27.11 -130.38
CA GLU A 295 -57.99 -28.39 -130.22
C GLU A 295 -56.46 -28.19 -130.23
N GLY A 296 -55.78 -28.66 -129.16
CA GLY A 296 -54.32 -28.60 -129.00
C GLY A 296 -53.88 -28.60 -127.55
#